data_AF-A0A9X9X028-F1
#
_entry.id   AF-A0A9X9X028-F1
#
_cell.length_a   1.000
_cell.length_b   1.000
_cell.length_c   1.000
_cell.angle_alpha   90.00
_cell.angle_beta   90.00
_cell.angle_gamma   90.00
#
_symmetry.space_group_name_H-M   'P 1'
#
loop_
_entity.id
_entity.type
_entity.pdbx_description
1 polymer ?
#
loop_
_entity_poly.entity_id
_entity_poly.type
_entity_poly.pdbx_seq_one_letter_code
_entity_poly.pdbx_strand_id
1 'polypeptide(L)'
;MVPPGGRRRGAEFGVLGPELLTDPLAFLSAEHLRQGALLAHLERLARHPQARGARALAAALMEWLAVELPRHMADEERSLHARLEPYDTEGLLLRLREDHVDEREAAKALIADLRAIAAHHSPGPGFAALARRFASGFRAHLATEEAEVTPLARRVLSAEILTQIAAELAARRA
;
A
#
# COMPACT_ATOMS: atom_id res chain seq x y z
N MET A 1 -35.43 -16.14 3.78
CA MET A 1 -34.49 -15.82 4.87
C MET A 1 -33.08 -16.07 4.32
N VAL A 2 -32.43 -15.01 3.84
CA VAL A 2 -31.06 -15.08 3.26
C VAL A 2 -30.07 -15.00 4.43
N PRO A 3 -29.05 -15.87 4.52
CA PRO A 3 -28.08 -15.78 5.60
C PRO A 3 -27.29 -14.47 5.46
N PRO A 4 -26.89 -13.82 6.57
CA PRO A 4 -26.04 -12.64 6.50
C PRO A 4 -24.69 -13.07 5.92
N GLY A 5 -24.45 -12.71 4.66
CA GLY A 5 -23.15 -12.88 4.02
C GLY A 5 -22.10 -12.15 4.84
N GLY A 6 -21.17 -12.90 5.41
CA GLY A 6 -19.97 -12.34 6.02
C GLY A 6 -19.27 -11.49 4.97
N ARG A 7 -19.25 -10.17 5.18
CA ARG A 7 -18.40 -9.28 4.39
C ARG A 7 -16.98 -9.84 4.51
N ARG A 8 -16.40 -10.25 3.39
CA ARG A 8 -14.98 -10.60 3.32
C ARG A 8 -14.20 -9.43 3.94
N ARG A 9 -13.45 -9.71 5.01
CA ARG A 9 -12.46 -8.76 5.56
C ARG A 9 -11.57 -8.36 4.38
N GLY A 10 -11.50 -7.06 4.07
CA GLY A 10 -10.87 -6.50 2.86
C GLY A 10 -11.83 -5.72 1.94
N ALA A 11 -13.15 -5.89 2.07
CA ALA A 11 -14.13 -5.26 1.15
C ALA A 11 -14.46 -3.78 1.43
N GLU A 12 -13.89 -3.14 2.46
CA GLU A 12 -14.25 -1.74 2.79
C GLU A 12 -13.67 -0.72 1.79
N PHE A 13 -12.58 -1.05 1.09
CA PHE A 13 -11.91 -0.14 0.15
C PHE A 13 -11.81 -0.67 -1.29
N GLY A 14 -12.50 -1.77 -1.58
CA GLY A 14 -12.40 -2.46 -2.86
C GLY A 14 -11.06 -3.20 -3.03
N VAL A 15 -11.10 -4.35 -3.69
CA VAL A 15 -9.91 -5.07 -4.12
C VAL A 15 -9.80 -4.88 -5.62
N LEU A 16 -8.58 -4.63 -6.12
CA LEU A 16 -8.34 -4.56 -7.56
C LEU A 16 -8.63 -5.92 -8.20
N GLY A 17 -9.31 -5.89 -9.33
CA GLY A 17 -9.65 -7.11 -10.06
C GLY A 17 -8.42 -7.74 -10.73
N PRO A 18 -8.38 -9.08 -10.84
CA PRO A 18 -7.26 -9.80 -11.45
C PRO A 18 -7.06 -9.46 -12.93
N GLU A 19 -8.07 -8.94 -13.62
CA GLU A 19 -8.00 -8.50 -15.01
C GLU A 19 -6.94 -7.41 -15.24
N LEU A 20 -6.69 -6.56 -14.24
CA LEU A 20 -5.67 -5.50 -14.32
C LEU A 20 -4.26 -6.07 -14.38
N LEU A 21 -4.02 -7.31 -13.92
CA LEU A 21 -2.69 -7.93 -13.95
C LEU A 21 -2.19 -8.20 -15.38
N THR A 22 -3.04 -8.08 -16.39
CA THR A 22 -2.62 -8.14 -17.80
C THR A 22 -1.69 -6.99 -18.21
N ASP A 23 -1.76 -5.85 -17.50
CA ASP A 23 -0.76 -4.78 -17.55
C ASP A 23 -0.25 -4.54 -16.12
N PRO A 24 0.92 -5.11 -15.74
CA PRO A 24 1.41 -5.02 -14.37
C PRO A 24 1.71 -3.58 -13.93
N LEU A 25 2.04 -2.68 -14.86
CA LEU A 25 2.28 -1.28 -14.52
C LEU A 25 0.95 -0.57 -14.26
N ALA A 26 -0.07 -0.82 -15.06
CA ALA A 26 -1.41 -0.30 -14.78
C ALA A 26 -1.98 -0.85 -13.47
N PHE A 27 -1.72 -2.12 -13.15
CA PHE A 27 -2.08 -2.71 -11.86
C PHE A 27 -1.41 -1.98 -10.70
N LEU A 28 -0.10 -1.75 -10.75
CA LEU A 28 0.63 -1.04 -9.69
C LEU A 28 0.14 0.40 -9.54
N SER A 29 -0.03 1.14 -10.64
CA SER A 29 -0.59 2.50 -10.58
C SER A 29 -2.01 2.55 -10.00
N ALA A 30 -2.86 1.55 -10.31
CA ALA A 30 -4.17 1.45 -9.69
C ALA A 30 -4.08 1.19 -8.17
N GLU A 31 -3.08 0.44 -7.74
CA GLU A 31 -2.81 0.19 -6.33
C GLU A 31 -2.33 1.47 -5.63
N HIS A 32 -1.48 2.28 -6.26
CA HIS A 32 -1.06 3.60 -5.75
C HIS A 32 -2.27 4.53 -5.55
N LEU A 33 -3.20 4.58 -6.51
CA LEU A 33 -4.43 5.37 -6.38
C LEU A 33 -5.28 4.91 -5.17
N ARG A 34 -5.41 3.59 -5.00
CA ARG A 34 -6.14 3.01 -3.87
C ARG A 34 -5.47 3.32 -2.53
N GLN A 35 -4.15 3.21 -2.47
CA GLN A 35 -3.36 3.55 -1.29
C GLN A 35 -3.46 5.04 -0.95
N GLY A 36 -3.48 5.94 -1.93
CA GLY A 36 -3.75 7.36 -1.71
C GLY A 36 -5.08 7.62 -0.98
N ALA A 37 -6.14 6.86 -1.33
CA ALA A 37 -7.42 6.94 -0.62
C ALA A 37 -7.35 6.38 0.81
N LEU A 38 -6.64 5.26 1.01
CA LEU A 38 -6.39 4.67 2.33
C LEU A 38 -5.63 5.63 3.26
N LEU A 39 -4.64 6.36 2.74
CA LEU A 39 -3.93 7.40 3.48
C LEU A 39 -4.83 8.54 3.92
N ALA A 40 -5.75 8.99 3.04
CA ALA A 40 -6.75 10.00 3.41
C ALA A 40 -7.68 9.51 4.53
N HIS A 41 -8.01 8.22 4.53
CA HIS A 41 -8.78 7.58 5.59
C HIS A 41 -7.99 7.48 6.92
N LEU A 42 -6.71 7.15 6.87
CA LEU A 42 -5.83 7.13 8.04
C LEU A 42 -5.75 8.53 8.69
N GLU A 43 -5.59 9.59 7.91
CA GLU A 43 -5.57 10.96 8.44
C GLU A 43 -6.92 11.39 9.03
N ARG A 44 -8.03 10.97 8.40
CA ARG A 44 -9.37 11.22 8.95
C ARG A 44 -9.54 10.52 10.30
N LEU A 45 -9.08 9.28 10.42
CA LEU A 45 -9.10 8.54 11.67
C LEU A 45 -8.20 9.20 12.73
N ALA A 46 -7.03 9.69 12.34
CA ALA A 46 -6.11 10.42 13.21
C ALA A 46 -6.73 11.70 13.80
N ARG A 47 -7.58 12.40 13.04
CA ARG A 47 -8.31 13.58 13.53
C ARG A 47 -9.47 13.21 14.46
N HIS A 48 -10.13 12.08 14.21
CA HIS A 48 -11.34 11.68 14.93
C HIS A 48 -11.32 10.19 15.31
N PRO A 49 -10.44 9.76 16.23
CA PRO A 49 -10.24 8.35 16.55
C PRO A 49 -11.45 7.69 17.25
N GLN A 50 -12.41 8.49 17.73
CA GLN A 50 -13.63 8.04 18.40
C GLN A 50 -14.91 8.32 17.58
N ALA A 51 -14.77 8.72 16.30
CA ALA A 51 -15.93 8.96 15.44
C ALA A 51 -16.75 7.68 15.22
N ARG A 52 -18.03 7.85 14.85
CA ARG A 52 -18.86 6.73 14.41
C ARG A 52 -18.17 6.03 13.23
N GLY A 53 -18.00 4.71 13.34
CA GLY A 53 -17.32 3.90 12.32
C GLY A 53 -15.79 3.86 12.43
N ALA A 54 -15.18 4.58 13.37
CA ALA A 54 -13.72 4.58 13.58
C ALA A 54 -13.15 3.18 13.81
N ARG A 55 -13.90 2.30 14.47
CA ARG A 55 -13.49 0.90 14.73
C ARG A 55 -13.37 0.06 13.48
N ALA A 56 -14.39 0.10 12.63
CA ALA A 56 -14.40 -0.65 11.38
C ALA A 56 -13.28 -0.14 10.47
N LEU A 57 -13.18 1.20 10.37
CA LEU A 57 -12.11 1.85 9.64
C LEU A 57 -10.71 1.48 10.17
N ALA A 58 -10.50 1.48 11.49
CA ALA A 58 -9.23 1.10 12.09
C ALA A 58 -8.87 -0.37 11.80
N ALA A 59 -9.86 -1.27 11.84
CA ALA A 59 -9.64 -2.68 11.51
C ALA A 59 -9.26 -2.88 10.03
N ALA A 60 -9.90 -2.13 9.11
CA ALA A 60 -9.58 -2.20 7.69
C ALA A 60 -8.21 -1.59 7.36
N LEU A 61 -7.85 -0.44 7.96
CA LEU A 61 -6.51 0.13 7.82
C LEU A 61 -5.42 -0.77 8.42
N MET A 62 -5.72 -1.45 9.53
CA MET A 62 -4.80 -2.43 10.12
C MET A 62 -4.55 -3.62 9.19
N GLU A 63 -5.60 -4.15 8.55
CA GLU A 63 -5.46 -5.22 7.54
C GLU A 63 -4.60 -4.76 6.37
N TRP A 64 -4.87 -3.56 5.85
CA TRP A 64 -4.08 -2.98 4.76
C TRP A 64 -2.59 -2.86 5.13
N LEU A 65 -2.27 -2.23 6.27
CA LEU A 65 -0.88 -2.05 6.71
C LEU A 65 -0.17 -3.38 7.00
N ALA A 66 -0.89 -4.39 7.50
CA ALA A 66 -0.30 -5.66 7.93
C ALA A 66 -0.14 -6.66 6.78
N VAL A 67 -0.98 -6.60 5.74
CA VAL A 67 -1.09 -7.66 4.73
C VAL A 67 -0.88 -7.10 3.32
N GLU A 68 -1.65 -6.08 2.95
CA GLU A 68 -1.70 -5.59 1.58
C GLU A 68 -0.46 -4.73 1.25
N LEU A 69 -0.08 -3.83 2.14
CA LEU A 69 1.07 -2.95 1.94
C LEU A 69 2.40 -3.72 1.83
N PRO A 70 2.73 -4.69 2.72
CA PRO A 70 3.93 -5.50 2.54
C PRO A 70 3.91 -6.35 1.26
N ARG A 71 2.73 -6.78 0.79
CA ARG A 71 2.62 -7.50 -0.48
C ARG A 71 2.97 -6.58 -1.65
N HIS A 72 2.43 -5.38 -1.67
CA HIS A 72 2.68 -4.38 -2.70
C HIS A 72 4.16 -3.97 -2.77
N MET A 73 4.76 -3.57 -1.64
CA MET A 73 6.20 -3.27 -1.57
C MET A 73 7.05 -4.40 -2.13
N ALA A 74 6.61 -5.64 -1.92
CA ALA A 74 7.35 -6.80 -2.32
C ALA A 74 7.03 -7.28 -3.76
N ASP A 75 5.99 -6.74 -4.40
CA ASP A 75 5.81 -6.77 -5.86
C ASP A 75 6.78 -5.77 -6.51
N GLU A 76 6.92 -4.59 -5.94
CA GLU A 76 7.87 -3.58 -6.43
C GLU A 76 9.31 -4.06 -6.28
N GLU A 77 9.75 -4.34 -5.06
CA GLU A 77 11.13 -4.67 -4.76
C GLU A 77 11.64 -5.92 -5.50
N ARG A 78 10.84 -7.00 -5.46
CA ARG A 78 11.27 -8.32 -5.94
C ARG A 78 10.91 -8.59 -7.39
N SER A 79 9.96 -7.85 -7.95
CA SER A 79 9.54 -8.05 -9.34
C SER A 79 9.94 -6.86 -10.21
N LEU A 80 9.42 -5.66 -9.95
CA LEU A 80 9.68 -4.49 -10.80
C LEU A 80 11.10 -3.94 -10.64
N HIS A 81 11.48 -3.51 -9.43
CA HIS A 81 12.76 -2.86 -9.14
C HIS A 81 13.96 -3.75 -9.47
N ALA A 82 13.87 -5.05 -9.19
CA ALA A 82 14.91 -6.02 -9.56
C ALA A 82 15.25 -6.01 -11.07
N ARG A 83 14.29 -5.69 -11.93
CA ARG A 83 14.49 -5.61 -13.39
C ARG A 83 14.92 -4.21 -13.86
N LEU A 84 14.75 -3.21 -12.99
CA LEU A 84 15.14 -1.83 -13.24
C LEU A 84 16.54 -1.48 -12.72
N GLU A 85 17.12 -2.29 -11.82
CA GLU A 85 18.46 -2.06 -11.26
C GLU A 85 19.54 -1.73 -12.31
N PRO A 86 19.64 -2.41 -13.47
CA PRO A 86 20.65 -2.08 -14.48
C PRO A 86 20.47 -0.69 -15.13
N TYR A 87 19.30 -0.08 -14.95
CA TYR A 87 18.91 1.20 -15.55
C TYR A 87 18.80 2.33 -14.52
N ASP A 88 18.98 2.04 -13.23
CA ASP A 88 18.96 3.04 -12.15
C ASP A 88 20.34 3.68 -11.97
N THR A 89 20.58 4.76 -12.74
CA THR A 89 21.86 5.47 -12.72
C THR A 89 22.00 6.44 -11.55
N GLU A 90 20.92 6.78 -10.86
CA GLU A 90 20.86 7.83 -9.84
C GLU A 90 20.60 7.30 -8.43
N GLY A 91 20.58 5.98 -8.26
CA GLY A 91 20.30 5.34 -6.96
C GLY A 91 18.87 5.59 -6.46
N LEU A 92 17.93 5.84 -7.36
CA LEU A 92 16.52 6.03 -7.05
C LEU A 92 15.93 4.80 -6.36
N LEU A 93 16.20 3.60 -6.89
CA LEU A 93 15.64 2.34 -6.36
C LEU A 93 16.23 1.99 -5.00
N LEU A 94 17.47 2.40 -4.72
CA LEU A 94 18.05 2.25 -3.40
C LEU A 94 17.32 3.14 -2.38
N ARG A 95 17.09 4.41 -2.71
CA ARG A 95 16.33 5.34 -1.85
C ARG A 95 14.92 4.85 -1.57
N LEU A 96 14.19 4.38 -2.58
CA LEU A 96 12.84 3.83 -2.40
C LEU A 96 12.83 2.57 -1.52
N ARG A 97 13.87 1.73 -1.58
CA ARG A 97 14.01 0.58 -0.67
C ARG A 97 14.26 1.00 0.77
N GLU A 98 15.02 2.06 0.98
CA GLU A 98 15.23 2.66 2.31
C GLU A 98 13.93 3.26 2.84
N ASP A 99 13.19 3.99 2.00
CA ASP A 99 11.86 4.51 2.34
C ASP A 99 10.93 3.37 2.77
N HIS A 100 10.88 2.26 2.02
CA HIS A 100 10.10 1.08 2.43
C HIS A 100 10.51 0.49 3.78
N VAL A 101 11.80 0.54 4.16
CA VAL A 101 12.23 0.09 5.50
C VAL A 101 11.62 0.98 6.58
N ASP A 102 11.75 2.30 6.42
CA ASP A 102 11.21 3.27 7.38
C ASP A 102 9.68 3.20 7.47
N GLU A 103 9.02 3.02 6.33
CA GLU A 103 7.57 2.86 6.23
C GLU A 103 7.08 1.58 6.90
N ARG A 104 7.80 0.46 6.75
CA ARG A 104 7.48 -0.79 7.44
C ARG A 104 7.57 -0.63 8.96
N GLU A 105 8.57 0.09 9.46
CA GLU A 105 8.68 0.37 10.90
C GLU A 105 7.57 1.29 11.40
N ALA A 106 7.27 2.36 10.66
CA ALA A 106 6.14 3.25 10.98
C ALA A 106 4.79 2.51 10.95
N ALA A 107 4.59 1.62 9.98
CA ALA A 107 3.39 0.79 9.86
C ALA A 107 3.19 -0.12 11.09
N LYS A 108 4.26 -0.75 11.61
CA LYS A 108 4.18 -1.56 12.85
C LYS A 108 3.68 -0.74 14.04
N ALA A 109 4.19 0.47 14.21
CA ALA A 109 3.75 1.36 15.28
C ALA A 109 2.28 1.79 15.09
N LEU A 110 1.88 2.14 13.86
CA LEU A 110 0.50 2.48 13.54
C LEU A 110 -0.48 1.32 13.78
N ILE A 111 -0.09 0.09 13.46
CA ILE A 111 -0.90 -1.12 13.69
C ILE A 111 -1.24 -1.28 15.18
N ALA A 112 -0.33 -0.95 16.09
CA ALA A 112 -0.58 -1.02 17.53
C ALA A 112 -1.69 -0.03 17.96
N ASP A 113 -1.62 1.22 17.49
CA ASP A 113 -2.63 2.25 17.77
C ASP A 113 -3.99 1.93 17.11
N LEU A 114 -3.96 1.45 15.86
CA LEU A 114 -5.18 1.04 15.14
C LEU A 114 -5.87 -0.13 15.85
N ARG A 115 -5.11 -1.07 16.41
CA ARG A 115 -5.64 -2.15 17.23
C ARG A 115 -6.34 -1.62 18.48
N ALA A 116 -5.78 -0.61 19.15
CA ALA A 116 -6.41 0.04 20.30
C ALA A 116 -7.75 0.68 19.91
N ILE A 117 -7.77 1.44 18.81
CA ILE A 117 -9.00 2.08 18.29
C ILE A 117 -10.05 1.04 17.93
N ALA A 118 -9.69 -0.03 17.22
CA ALA A 118 -10.61 -1.12 16.86
C ALA A 118 -11.24 -1.78 18.09
N ALA A 119 -10.48 -1.86 19.19
CA ALA A 119 -10.88 -2.37 20.50
C ALA A 119 -11.59 -1.33 21.40
N HIS A 120 -12.02 -0.17 20.87
CA HIS A 120 -12.68 0.91 21.62
C HIS A 120 -11.79 1.62 22.66
N HIS A 121 -10.47 1.51 22.54
CA HIS A 121 -9.54 2.27 23.36
C HIS A 121 -9.05 3.52 22.64
N SER A 122 -8.54 4.48 23.41
CA SER A 122 -7.81 5.61 22.85
C SER A 122 -6.47 5.15 22.30
N PRO A 123 -6.03 5.65 21.13
CA PRO A 123 -4.66 5.41 20.66
C PRO A 123 -3.67 6.18 21.54
N GLY A 124 -2.38 5.86 21.41
CA GLY A 124 -1.31 6.58 22.08
C GLY A 124 -1.24 8.06 21.67
N PRO A 125 -0.64 8.94 22.51
CA PRO A 125 -0.60 10.38 22.25
C PRO A 125 0.15 10.75 20.96
N GLY A 126 1.04 9.88 20.46
CA GLY A 126 1.79 10.07 19.22
C GLY A 126 1.05 9.67 17.94
N PHE A 127 -0.07 8.94 18.04
CA PHE A 127 -0.75 8.34 16.89
C PHE A 127 -1.05 9.35 15.78
N ALA A 128 -1.65 10.49 16.14
CA ALA A 128 -2.10 11.45 15.15
C ALA A 128 -0.91 12.09 14.40
N ALA A 129 0.22 12.31 15.09
CA ALA A 129 1.43 12.84 14.47
C ALA A 129 2.10 11.79 13.57
N LEU A 130 2.20 10.54 14.04
CA LEU A 130 2.75 9.44 13.26
C LEU A 130 1.93 9.17 12.00
N ALA A 131 0.61 9.10 12.11
CA ALA A 131 -0.30 8.87 11.00
C ALA A 131 -0.17 9.94 9.90
N ARG A 132 -0.06 11.22 10.28
CA ARG A 132 0.16 12.32 9.32
C ARG A 132 1.54 12.26 8.67
N ARG A 133 2.59 11.97 9.45
CA ARG A 133 3.96 11.83 8.91
C ARG A 133 4.03 10.68 7.91
N PHE A 134 3.51 9.51 8.30
CA PHE A 134 3.42 8.35 7.42
C PHE A 134 2.65 8.67 6.15
N ALA A 135 1.45 9.26 6.26
CA ALA A 135 0.64 9.60 5.09
C ALA A 135 1.28 10.65 4.17
N SER A 136 2.03 11.61 4.72
CA SER A 136 2.76 12.57 3.90
C SER A 136 3.96 11.94 3.20
N GLY A 137 4.76 11.13 3.90
CA GLY A 137 5.93 10.45 3.34
C GLY A 137 5.52 9.47 2.25
N PHE A 138 4.56 8.60 2.55
CA PHE A 138 4.08 7.59 1.62
C PHE A 138 3.45 8.20 0.36
N ARG A 139 2.80 9.38 0.44
CA ARG A 139 2.34 10.09 -0.76
C ARG A 139 3.49 10.60 -1.62
N ALA A 140 4.58 11.06 -1.00
CA ALA A 140 5.75 11.51 -1.73
C ALA A 140 6.47 10.33 -2.41
N HIS A 141 6.53 9.19 -1.71
CA HIS A 141 6.99 7.91 -2.25
C HIS A 141 6.18 7.51 -3.50
N LEU A 142 4.86 7.38 -3.37
CA LEU A 142 3.97 7.05 -4.49
C LEU A 142 4.09 8.03 -5.67
N ALA A 143 4.23 9.32 -5.39
CA ALA A 143 4.41 10.33 -6.44
C ALA A 143 5.73 10.14 -7.18
N THR A 144 6.79 9.73 -6.48
CA THR A 144 8.10 9.43 -7.05
C THR A 144 8.03 8.19 -7.95
N GLU A 145 7.36 7.12 -7.50
CA GLU A 145 7.18 5.91 -8.32
C GLU A 145 6.36 6.16 -9.59
N GLU A 146 5.30 6.95 -9.51
CA GLU A 146 4.50 7.34 -10.67
C GLU A 146 5.25 8.26 -11.64
N ALA A 147 6.05 9.20 -11.12
CA ALA A 147 6.74 10.19 -11.93
C ALA A 147 8.05 9.68 -12.54
N GLU A 148 8.72 8.72 -11.89
CA GLU A 148 10.07 8.30 -12.25
C GLU A 148 10.18 6.80 -12.56
N VAL A 149 9.72 5.94 -11.64
CA VAL A 149 9.88 4.48 -11.77
C VAL A 149 9.01 3.92 -12.89
N THR A 150 7.72 4.29 -12.93
CA THR A 150 6.78 3.80 -13.95
C THR A 150 7.18 4.23 -15.37
N PRO A 151 7.55 5.51 -15.62
CA PRO A 151 8.07 5.92 -16.92
C PRO A 151 9.40 5.27 -17.30
N LEU A 152 10.29 5.01 -16.34
CA LEU A 152 11.51 4.22 -16.57
C LEU A 152 11.14 2.81 -17.03
N ALA A 153 10.25 2.12 -16.31
CA ALA A 153 9.79 0.78 -16.64
C ALA A 153 9.18 0.68 -18.04
N ARG A 154 8.30 1.62 -18.40
CA ARG A 154 7.71 1.69 -19.74
C ARG A 154 8.74 1.88 -20.85
N ARG A 155 9.85 2.57 -20.56
CA ARG A 155 10.89 2.87 -21.53
C ARG A 155 11.86 1.69 -21.74
N VAL A 156 12.17 0.94 -20.68
CA VAL A 156 13.29 -0.02 -20.70
C VAL A 156 12.87 -1.50 -20.65
N LEU A 157 11.66 -1.82 -20.21
CA LEU A 157 11.21 -3.20 -20.08
C LEU A 157 10.45 -3.67 -21.34
N SER A 158 10.80 -4.86 -21.81
CA SER A 158 10.11 -5.50 -22.93
C SER A 158 8.76 -6.10 -22.52
N ALA A 159 7.91 -6.40 -23.50
CA ALA A 159 6.61 -7.03 -23.26
C ALA A 159 6.75 -8.41 -22.59
N GLU A 160 7.80 -9.17 -22.91
CA GLU A 160 8.09 -10.46 -22.30
C GLU A 160 8.42 -10.31 -20.81
N ILE A 161 9.22 -9.30 -20.46
CA ILE A 161 9.56 -9.02 -19.07
C ILE A 161 8.34 -8.55 -18.29
N LEU A 162 7.49 -7.69 -18.87
CA LEU A 162 6.23 -7.28 -18.25
C LEU A 162 5.30 -8.47 -18.01
N THR A 163 5.23 -9.42 -18.96
CA THR A 163 4.46 -10.66 -18.79
C THR A 163 4.97 -11.51 -17.62
N GLN A 164 6.29 -11.59 -17.42
CA GLN A 164 6.87 -12.29 -16.27
C GLN A 164 6.53 -11.59 -14.95
N ILE A 165 6.63 -10.26 -14.90
CA ILE A 165 6.23 -9.46 -13.72
C ILE A 165 4.75 -9.72 -13.40
N ALA A 166 3.86 -9.67 -14.40
CA ALA A 166 2.44 -9.95 -14.23
C ALA A 166 2.18 -11.33 -13.60
N ALA A 167 2.89 -12.37 -14.06
CA ALA A 167 2.78 -13.71 -13.51
C ALA A 167 3.26 -13.79 -12.05
N GLU A 168 4.35 -13.09 -11.70
CA GLU A 168 4.85 -13.02 -10.33
C GLU A 168 3.87 -12.30 -9.39
N LEU A 169 3.32 -11.16 -9.81
CA LEU A 169 2.29 -10.43 -9.07
C LEU A 169 1.06 -11.32 -8.84
N ALA A 170 0.60 -12.02 -9.88
CA ALA A 170 -0.52 -12.95 -9.76
C ALA A 170 -0.23 -14.08 -8.75
N ALA A 171 0.97 -14.67 -8.81
CA ALA A 171 1.37 -15.76 -7.92
C ALA A 171 1.41 -15.35 -6.44
N ARG A 172 1.71 -14.09 -6.10
CA ARG A 172 1.65 -13.60 -4.69
C ARG A 172 0.23 -13.41 -4.15
N ARG A 173 -0.79 -13.54 -5.01
CA ARG A 173 -2.20 -13.33 -4.70
C ARG A 173 -3.03 -14.61 -4.75
N ALA A 174 -2.46 -15.71 -5.28
CA ALA A 174 -3.06 -17.04 -5.30
C ALA A 174 -2.95 -17.72 -3.92
#